data_AF-A0A375HN91-F1
#
_entry.id   AF-A0A375HN91-F1
#
_cell.length_a   1.000
_cell.length_b   1.000
_cell.length_c   1.000
_cell.angle_alpha   90.00
_cell.angle_beta   90.00
_cell.angle_gamma   90.00
#
_symmetry.space_group_name_H-M   'P 1'
#
loop_
_entity.id
_entity.type
_entity.pdbx_description
1 polymer ?
#
loop_
_entity_poly.entity_id
_entity_poly.type
_entity_poly.pdbx_seq_one_letter_code
_entity_poly.pdbx_strand_id
1 'polypeptide(L)' 'MVQPFVRLEASRNRETGGTGLGLAIAHQLALSLGGSLTLRNREGGGLEAQLRLG' A
#
# COMPACT_ATOMS: atom_id res chain seq x y z
N MET A 1 -12.94 5.08 -14.35
CA MET A 1 -11.83 4.21 -14.82
C MET A 1 -10.76 4.22 -13.73
N VAL A 2 -10.72 3.20 -12.87
CA VAL A 2 -9.73 3.10 -11.78
C VAL A 2 -8.48 2.48 -12.38
N GLN A 3 -7.40 3.23 -12.47
CA GLN A 3 -6.12 2.72 -12.95
C GLN A 3 -5.50 1.88 -11.82
N PRO A 4 -5.26 0.56 -11.99
CA PRO A 4 -4.55 -0.21 -10.99
C PRO A 4 -3.10 0.28 -10.94
N PHE A 5 -2.66 0.68 -9.74
CA PHE A 5 -1.34 1.22 -9.51
C PHE A 5 -0.27 0.26 -10.03
N VAL A 6 0.50 0.76 -10.99
CA VAL A 6 1.63 0.08 -11.60
C VAL A 6 2.66 -0.20 -10.51
N ARG A 7 3.07 -1.47 -10.40
CA ARG A 7 4.12 -1.94 -9.50
C ARG A 7 5.43 -1.23 -9.83
N LEU A 8 5.73 -0.13 -9.14
CA LEU A 8 7.08 0.43 -9.08
C LEU A 8 7.86 -0.41 -8.06
N GLU A 9 8.51 -1.46 -8.54
CA GLU A 9 9.59 -2.09 -7.78
C GLU A 9 10.72 -1.07 -7.58
N ALA A 10 10.64 -0.35 -6.47
CA ALA A 10 11.80 0.25 -5.82
C ALA A 10 11.85 -0.28 -4.39
N SER A 11 11.80 -1.62 -4.26
CA SER A 11 12.12 -2.33 -3.03
C SER A 11 13.62 -2.20 -2.76
N ARG A 12 14.04 -1.04 -2.26
CA ARG A 12 15.45 -0.80 -1.89
C ARG A 12 15.69 -0.11 -0.56
N ASN A 13 14.70 0.04 0.31
CA ASN A 13 15.00 0.35 1.71
C ASN A 13 14.69 -0.82 2.66
N ARG A 14 15.74 -1.62 2.80
CA ARG A 14 15.95 -2.73 3.71
C ARG A 14 16.23 -2.18 5.12
N GLU A 15 15.22 -1.65 5.83
CA GLU A 15 15.39 -1.30 7.25
C GLU A 15 14.28 -1.77 8.19
N THR A 16 13.11 -2.21 7.69
CA THR A 16 12.13 -2.93 8.52
C THR A 16 11.52 -4.10 7.75
N GLY A 17 11.88 -5.31 8.16
CA GLY A 17 11.67 -6.57 7.46
C GLY A 17 10.25 -6.86 6.97
N GLY A 18 10.16 -7.19 5.69
CA GLY A 18 8.99 -7.78 5.06
C GLY A 18 9.22 -7.79 3.56
N THR A 19 9.00 -8.92 2.89
CA THR A 19 9.19 -9.15 1.44
C THR A 19 8.26 -8.31 0.54
N GLY A 20 7.68 -7.20 1.04
CA GLY A 20 6.63 -6.42 0.39
C GLY A 20 5.27 -7.11 0.37
N LEU A 21 5.16 -8.30 0.99
CA LEU A 21 3.96 -9.14 0.93
C LEU A 21 2.83 -8.64 1.82
N GLY A 22 3.12 -8.10 3.01
CA GLY A 22 2.09 -7.68 3.97
C GLY A 22 1.15 -6.61 3.41
N LEU A 23 1.71 -5.59 2.76
CA LEU A 23 0.94 -4.54 2.09
C LEU A 23 0.23 -5.03 0.83
N ALA A 24 0.83 -5.97 0.09
CA ALA A 24 0.19 -6.60 -1.05
C ALA A 24 -1.06 -7.38 -0.64
N ILE A 25 -0.95 -8.18 0.43
CA ILE A 25 -2.07 -8.95 1.01
C ILE A 25 -3.15 -8.00 1.52
N ALA A 26 -2.78 -6.97 2.30
CA ALA A 26 -3.72 -5.98 2.81
C ALA A 26 -4.45 -5.23 1.69
N HIS A 27 -3.76 -4.88 0.61
CA HIS A 27 -4.35 -4.24 -0.57
C HIS A 27 -5.35 -5.17 -1.27
N GLN A 28 -4.98 -6.45 -1.48
CA GLN A 28 -5.89 -7.43 -2.07
C GLN A 28 -7.13 -7.67 -1.21
N LEU A 29 -6.98 -7.76 0.12
CA LEU A 29 -8.10 -7.89 1.06
C LEU A 29 -9.02 -6.66 1.01
N ALA A 30 -8.45 -5.45 1.04
CA ALA A 30 -9.22 -4.22 0.97
C ALA A 30 -10.08 -4.18 -0.31
N LEU A 31 -9.50 -4.54 -1.46
CA LEU A 31 -10.23 -4.63 -2.72
C LEU A 31 -11.34 -5.69 -2.69
N SER A 32 -11.06 -6.89 -2.17
CA SER A 32 -12.04 -7.97 -2.04
C SER A 32 -13.22 -7.60 -1.13
N LEU A 33 -13.00 -6.73 -0.16
CA LEU A 33 -14.03 -6.21 0.75
C LEU A 33 -14.76 -4.97 0.18
N GLY A 34 -14.52 -4.59 -1.08
CA GLY A 34 -15.09 -3.38 -1.68
C GLY A 34 -14.49 -2.07 -1.14
N GLY A 35 -13.43 -2.17 -0.37
CA GLY A 35 -12.67 -1.06 0.17
C GLY A 35 -11.50 -0.64 -0.72
N SER A 36 -10.64 0.22 -0.18
CA SER A 36 -9.42 0.70 -0.83
C SER A 36 -8.32 0.95 0.19
N LEU A 37 -7.09 0.55 -0.14
CA LEU A 37 -5.89 0.87 0.63
C LEU A 37 -5.01 1.81 -0.18
N THR A 38 -4.61 2.93 0.40
CA THR A 38 -3.76 3.96 -0.23
C THR A 38 -2.53 4.23 0.64
N LEU A 39 -1.41 4.54 -0.01
CA LEU A 39 -0.13 4.80 0.63
C LEU A 39 0.38 6.14 0.14
N ARG A 40 0.76 7.01 1.08
CA ARG A 40 1.37 8.30 0.76
C ARG A 40 2.49 8.62 1.73
N ASN A 41 3.47 9.37 1.26
CA ASN A 41 4.46 9.95 2.15
C ASN A 41 3.82 11.11 2.91
N ARG A 42 4.03 11.16 4.23
CA ARG A 42 3.50 12.25 5.07
C ARG A 42 4.39 13.49 4.94
N GLU A 43 3.80 14.67 5.00
CA GLU A 43 4.57 15.91 5.18
C GLU A 43 5.36 15.83 6.50
N GLY A 44 6.66 16.05 6.45
CA GLY A 44 7.58 15.81 7.58
C GLY A 44 8.19 14.40 7.62
N GLY A 45 7.94 13.57 6.61
CA GLY A 45 8.55 12.25 6.47
C GLY A 45 7.75 11.12 7.09
N GLY A 46 8.13 9.89 6.70
CA GLY A 46 7.43 8.66 7.03
C GLY A 46 6.34 8.29 6.03
N LEU A 47 5.69 7.17 6.29
CA LEU A 47 4.64 6.57 5.46
C LEU A 47 3.29 6.68 6.17
N GLU A 48 2.29 7.19 5.45
CA GLU A 48 0.89 7.11 5.85
C GLU A 48 0.18 6.05 5.01
N ALA A 49 -0.51 5.13 5.67
CA ALA A 49 -1.36 4.12 5.04
C ALA A 49 -2.82 4.37 5.43
N GLN A 50 -3.68 4.58 4.45
CA GLN A 50 -5.10 4.87 4.66
C GLN A 50 -5.94 3.73 4.07
N LEU A 51 -6.70 3.06 4.94
CA LEU A 51 -7.68 2.05 4.58
C LEU A 51 -9.09 2.65 4.65
N ARG A 52 -9.86 2.51 3.59
CA ARG A 52 -11.28 2.84 3.54
C ARG A 52 -12.07 1.58 3.28
N LEU A 53 -13.03 1.29 4.14
CA LEU A 53 -14.01 0.21 3.96
C LEU A 53 -15.31 0.84 3.46
N GLY A 54 -16.00 0.15 2.56
CA GLY A 54 -17.30 0.57 2.04
C GLY A 54 -18.41 0.45 3.06
#